data_AF-A0A7S3MU27-F1
#
_entry.id   AF-A0A7S3MU27-F1
#
_cell.length_a   1.000
_cell.length_b   1.000
_cell.length_c   1.000
_cell.angle_alpha   90.00
_cell.angle_beta   90.00
_cell.angle_gamma   90.00
#
_symmetry.space_group_name_H-M   'P 1'
#
loop_
_entity.id
_entity.type
_entity.pdbx_description
1 polymer ?
#
loop_
_entity_poly.entity_id
_entity_poly.type
_entity_poly.pdbx_seq_one_letter_code
_entity_poly.pdbx_strand_id
1 'polypeptide(L)'
;MNDDDGAKQEIMEAKQQLKNRIFKQEMVKAAEKFNLKPKNGIKYLTDKGYLKEEPRSEYLAGISKFLKETPALSPTAIGQFLGEDKELSRDSFNQYIEEFDWKSPEVGYVDALKMMLSGFRIPGEGQIVDRIMQKFGEKLSKDRPVEFGNAEGVYFLAYATMMLQ
;
A
#
# COMPACT_ATOMS: atom_id res chain seq x y z
N MET A 1 15.69 42.31 18.97
CA MET A 1 15.02 41.79 17.75
C MET A 1 15.12 40.28 17.60
N ASN A 2 15.87 39.54 18.45
CA ASN A 2 16.05 38.09 18.31
C ASN A 2 15.06 37.23 19.13
N ASP A 3 14.35 37.83 20.10
CA ASP A 3 13.46 37.07 21.01
C ASP A 3 12.07 36.78 20.42
N ASP A 4 11.58 37.61 19.49
CA ASP A 4 10.27 37.45 18.83
C ASP A 4 10.30 36.35 17.75
N ASP A 5 11.43 36.14 17.09
CA ASP A 5 11.60 35.09 16.07
C ASP A 5 11.80 33.70 16.71
N GLY A 6 12.47 33.62 17.86
CA GLY A 6 12.57 32.39 18.66
C GLY A 6 11.21 31.91 19.18
N ALA A 7 10.40 32.82 19.73
CA ALA A 7 9.07 32.50 20.23
C ALA A 7 8.09 32.07 19.11
N LYS A 8 8.18 32.68 17.91
CA LYS A 8 7.39 32.26 16.74
C LYS A 8 7.76 30.87 16.25
N GLN A 9 9.05 30.53 16.26
CA GLN A 9 9.54 29.21 15.86
C GLN A 9 9.06 28.12 16.82
N GLU A 10 9.17 28.34 18.13
CA GLU A 10 8.70 27.40 19.15
C GLU A 10 7.17 27.16 19.06
N ILE A 11 6.38 28.21 18.83
CA ILE A 11 4.92 28.09 18.65
C ILE A 11 4.59 27.31 17.36
N MET A 12 5.34 27.52 16.28
CA MET A 12 5.14 26.79 15.01
C MET A 12 5.44 25.30 15.17
N GLU A 13 6.54 24.97 15.84
CA GLU A 13 6.94 23.59 16.12
C GLU A 13 5.94 22.88 17.02
N ALA A 14 5.49 23.54 18.11
CA ALA A 14 4.46 22.98 18.99
C ALA A 14 3.14 22.72 18.25
N LYS A 15 2.72 23.62 17.36
CA LYS A 15 1.53 23.43 16.51
C LYS A 15 1.72 22.25 15.55
N GLN A 16 2.90 22.10 14.95
CA GLN A 16 3.18 20.99 14.04
C GLN A 16 3.22 19.64 14.78
N GLN A 17 3.82 19.58 15.96
CA GLN A 17 3.85 18.38 16.79
C GLN A 17 2.43 17.98 17.22
N LEU A 18 1.59 18.94 17.61
CA LEU A 18 0.20 18.69 17.96
C LEU A 18 -0.59 18.14 16.76
N LYS A 19 -0.44 18.75 15.57
CA LYS A 19 -1.03 18.24 14.33
C LYS A 19 -0.59 16.82 14.02
N ASN A 20 0.70 16.52 14.14
CA ASN A 20 1.24 15.18 13.90
C ASN A 20 0.69 14.16 14.90
N ARG A 21 0.52 14.55 16.17
CA ARG A 21 -0.05 13.68 17.21
C ARG A 21 -1.53 13.38 16.93
N ILE A 22 -2.32 14.39 16.57
CA ILE A 22 -3.72 14.21 16.19
C ILE A 22 -3.81 13.33 14.95
N PHE A 23 -3.00 13.60 13.92
CA PHE A 23 -2.95 12.79 12.69
C PHE A 23 -2.68 11.31 13.02
N LYS A 24 -1.65 11.02 13.82
CA LYS A 24 -1.34 9.64 14.25
C LYS A 24 -2.52 8.98 14.97
N GLN A 25 -3.21 9.70 15.87
CA GLN A 25 -4.39 9.17 16.55
C GLN A 25 -5.54 8.86 15.58
N GLU A 26 -5.78 9.73 14.60
CA GLU A 26 -6.80 9.51 13.58
C GLU A 26 -6.44 8.34 12.65
N MET A 27 -5.16 8.13 12.33
CA MET A 27 -4.70 6.95 11.58
C MET A 27 -4.93 5.66 12.36
N VAL A 28 -4.70 5.64 13.68
CA VAL A 28 -4.97 4.47 14.53
C VAL A 28 -6.47 4.15 14.53
N LYS A 29 -7.35 5.15 14.71
CA LYS A 29 -8.80 4.94 14.64
C LYS A 29 -9.27 4.46 13.27
N ALA A 30 -8.67 4.99 12.20
CA ALA A 30 -8.93 4.53 10.84
C ALA A 30 -8.52 3.07 10.67
N ALA A 31 -7.35 2.68 11.18
CA ALA A 31 -6.86 1.31 11.15
C ALA A 31 -7.75 0.35 11.94
N GLU A 32 -8.23 0.73 13.13
CA GLU A 32 -9.19 -0.08 13.89
C GLU A 32 -10.47 -0.34 13.08
N LYS A 33 -11.03 0.70 12.43
CA LYS A 33 -12.21 0.57 11.57
C LYS A 33 -11.91 -0.28 10.34
N PHE A 34 -10.74 -0.11 9.73
CA PHE A 34 -10.29 -0.87 8.57
C PHE A 34 -10.14 -2.36 8.90
N ASN A 35 -9.52 -2.68 10.04
CA ASN A 35 -9.27 -4.04 10.49
C ASN A 35 -10.58 -4.81 10.75
N LEU A 36 -11.65 -4.11 11.16
CA LEU A 36 -12.99 -4.69 11.28
C LEU A 36 -13.68 -4.84 9.93
N LYS A 37 -13.69 -3.76 9.14
CA LYS A 37 -14.24 -3.71 7.78
C LYS A 37 -13.44 -2.71 6.94
N PRO A 38 -12.66 -3.15 5.93
CA PRO A 38 -11.77 -2.26 5.17
C PRO A 38 -12.44 -0.99 4.64
N LYS A 39 -13.65 -1.14 4.09
CA LYS A 39 -14.47 -0.03 3.59
C LYS A 39 -14.72 1.07 4.63
N ASN A 40 -14.92 0.70 5.90
CA ASN A 40 -15.20 1.66 6.95
C ASN A 40 -13.97 2.51 7.30
N GLY A 41 -12.77 1.91 7.25
CA GLY A 41 -11.52 2.63 7.47
C GLY A 41 -11.26 3.67 6.38
N ILE A 42 -11.39 3.26 5.12
CA ILE A 42 -11.23 4.17 3.97
C ILE A 42 -12.28 5.29 4.02
N LYS A 43 -13.55 4.95 4.25
CA LYS A 43 -14.62 5.94 4.39
C LYS A 43 -14.33 6.92 5.53
N TYR A 44 -13.86 6.43 6.68
CA TYR A 44 -13.51 7.30 7.81
C TYR A 44 -12.44 8.33 7.44
N LEU A 45 -11.38 7.91 6.75
CA LEU A 45 -10.32 8.83 6.31
C LEU A 45 -10.82 9.83 5.27
N THR A 46 -11.71 9.39 4.38
CA THR A 46 -12.35 10.23 3.37
C THR A 46 -13.26 11.28 4.03
N ASP A 47 -14.15 10.87 4.94
CA ASP A 47 -15.04 11.74 5.71
C ASP A 47 -14.27 12.78 6.56
N LYS A 48 -13.07 12.42 7.04
CA LYS A 48 -12.17 13.31 7.79
C LYS A 48 -11.32 14.23 6.92
N GLY A 49 -11.37 14.08 5.60
CA GLY A 49 -10.59 14.87 4.64
C GLY A 49 -9.12 14.46 4.53
N TYR A 50 -8.73 13.29 5.05
CA TYR A 50 -7.37 12.76 4.89
C TYR A 50 -7.15 12.10 3.53
N LEU A 51 -8.22 11.57 2.94
CA LEU A 51 -8.23 11.09 1.56
C LEU A 51 -9.12 12.01 0.74
N LYS A 52 -8.57 12.60 -0.32
CA LYS A 52 -9.35 13.36 -1.29
C LYS A 52 -9.88 12.39 -2.33
N GLU A 53 -11.19 12.40 -2.57
CA GLU A 53 -11.81 11.53 -3.58
C GLU A 53 -11.40 11.93 -5.01
N GLU A 54 -11.08 13.21 -5.21
CA GLU A 54 -10.68 13.75 -6.51
C GLU A 54 -9.35 14.53 -6.42
N PRO A 55 -8.44 14.37 -7.41
CA PRO A 55 -8.52 13.43 -8.52
C PRO A 55 -8.37 11.97 -8.05
N ARG A 56 -8.99 11.03 -8.77
CA ARG A 56 -8.94 9.60 -8.41
C ARG A 56 -7.52 9.04 -8.21
N SER A 57 -6.52 9.57 -8.91
CA SER A 57 -5.11 9.21 -8.71
C SER A 57 -4.59 9.60 -7.31
N GLU A 58 -4.92 10.79 -6.81
CA GLU A 58 -4.58 11.21 -5.43
C GLU A 58 -5.31 10.33 -4.41
N TYR A 59 -6.56 9.95 -4.70
CA TYR A 59 -7.31 9.06 -3.83
C TYR A 59 -6.63 7.70 -3.66
N LEU A 60 -6.28 7.05 -4.79
CA LEU A 60 -5.63 5.75 -4.80
C LEU A 60 -4.23 5.80 -4.17
N ALA A 61 -3.45 6.86 -4.45
CA ALA A 61 -2.14 7.06 -3.83
C ALA A 61 -2.26 7.24 -2.31
N GLY A 62 -3.26 7.99 -1.85
CA GLY A 62 -3.56 8.13 -0.43
C GLY A 62 -3.94 6.81 0.24
N ILE A 63 -4.75 5.98 -0.43
CA ILE A 63 -5.10 4.64 0.04
C ILE A 63 -3.83 3.77 0.11
N SER A 64 -3.03 3.71 -0.96
CA SER A 64 -1.80 2.92 -0.99
C SER A 64 -0.85 3.31 0.14
N LYS A 65 -0.64 4.62 0.34
CA LYS A 65 0.16 5.15 1.44
C LYS A 65 -0.39 4.74 2.80
N PHE A 66 -1.70 4.84 3.00
CA PHE A 66 -2.34 4.38 4.23
C PHE A 66 -2.08 2.90 4.50
N LEU A 67 -2.19 2.04 3.47
CA LEU A 67 -1.95 0.61 3.59
C LEU A 67 -0.48 0.27 3.93
N LYS A 68 0.49 1.03 3.40
CA LYS A 68 1.93 0.79 3.61
C LYS A 68 2.48 1.39 4.91
N GLU A 69 2.04 2.59 5.25
CA GLU A 69 2.67 3.39 6.31
C GLU A 69 1.98 3.31 7.67
N THR A 70 0.82 2.66 7.77
CA THR A 70 0.04 2.60 9.03
C THR A 70 0.33 1.31 9.80
N PRO A 71 1.13 1.33 10.88
CA PRO A 71 1.58 0.10 11.54
C PRO A 71 0.47 -0.66 12.28
N ALA A 72 -0.64 0.02 12.58
CA ALA A 72 -1.80 -0.57 13.26
C ALA A 72 -2.70 -1.39 12.31
N LEU A 73 -2.42 -1.39 11.01
CA LEU A 73 -3.18 -2.18 10.05
C LEU A 73 -2.82 -3.67 10.15
N SER A 74 -3.86 -4.51 10.12
CA SER A 74 -3.70 -5.95 10.05
C SER A 74 -3.29 -6.37 8.63
N PRO A 75 -2.17 -7.08 8.45
CA PRO A 75 -1.77 -7.62 7.15
C PRO A 75 -2.86 -8.49 6.50
N THR A 76 -3.67 -9.17 7.32
CA THR A 76 -4.82 -9.95 6.85
C THR A 76 -5.93 -9.06 6.30
N ALA A 77 -6.25 -7.95 6.98
CA ALA A 77 -7.28 -7.01 6.50
C ALA A 77 -6.84 -6.30 5.21
N ILE A 78 -5.54 -5.95 5.09
CA ILE A 78 -4.98 -5.40 3.86
C ILE A 78 -5.14 -6.41 2.71
N GLY A 79 -4.75 -7.67 2.96
CA GLY A 79 -4.87 -8.73 1.98
C GLY A 79 -6.30 -8.99 1.53
N GLN A 80 -7.25 -9.03 2.47
CA GLN A 80 -8.68 -9.13 2.17
C GLN A 80 -9.15 -7.98 1.28
N PHE A 81 -8.79 -6.73 1.63
CA PHE A 81 -9.17 -5.56 0.85
C PHE A 81 -8.62 -5.59 -0.58
N LEU A 82 -7.31 -5.83 -0.75
CA LEU A 82 -6.66 -5.93 -2.06
C LEU A 82 -7.15 -7.15 -2.86
N GLY A 83 -7.61 -8.19 -2.15
CA GLY A 83 -8.18 -9.41 -2.69
C GLY A 83 -9.64 -9.30 -3.16
N GLU A 84 -10.37 -8.25 -2.80
CA GLU A 84 -11.76 -8.10 -3.27
C GLU A 84 -11.84 -7.84 -4.78
N ASP A 85 -12.82 -8.45 -5.46
CA ASP A 85 -13.16 -8.09 -6.85
C ASP A 85 -14.09 -6.87 -6.90
N LYS A 86 -13.62 -5.76 -6.31
CA LYS A 86 -14.28 -4.46 -6.38
C LYS A 86 -13.36 -3.48 -7.09
N GLU A 87 -13.93 -2.54 -7.84
CA GLU A 87 -13.18 -1.56 -8.63
C GLU A 87 -12.13 -0.82 -7.78
N LEU A 88 -12.55 -0.26 -6.63
CA LEU A 88 -11.65 0.43 -5.71
C LEU A 88 -10.50 -0.46 -5.22
N SER A 89 -10.79 -1.72 -4.89
CA SER A 89 -9.80 -2.69 -4.41
C SER A 89 -8.78 -3.03 -5.50
N ARG A 90 -9.25 -3.28 -6.73
CA ARG A 90 -8.39 -3.58 -7.88
C ARG A 90 -7.50 -2.39 -8.23
N ASP A 91 -8.05 -1.19 -8.25
CA ASP A 91 -7.30 0.02 -8.55
C ASP A 91 -6.30 0.36 -7.45
N SER A 92 -6.70 0.18 -6.18
CA SER A 92 -5.80 0.37 -5.04
C SER A 92 -4.66 -0.63 -5.08
N PHE A 93 -4.94 -1.89 -5.46
CA PHE A 93 -3.90 -2.90 -5.65
C PHE A 93 -2.95 -2.55 -6.79
N ASN A 94 -3.47 -2.09 -7.93
CA ASN A 94 -2.64 -1.63 -9.04
C ASN A 94 -1.70 -0.50 -8.61
N GLN A 95 -2.23 0.51 -7.93
CA GLN A 95 -1.44 1.62 -7.38
C GLN A 95 -0.40 1.14 -6.36
N TYR A 96 -0.80 0.21 -5.48
CA TYR A 96 0.09 -0.36 -4.45
C TYR A 96 1.30 -1.08 -5.06
N ILE A 97 1.08 -1.83 -6.16
CA ILE A 97 2.13 -2.56 -6.89
C ILE A 97 3.02 -1.61 -7.71
N GLU A 98 2.45 -0.60 -8.36
CA GLU A 98 3.24 0.36 -9.18
C GLU A 98 4.23 1.17 -8.34
N GLU A 99 3.97 1.34 -7.04
CA GLU A 99 4.87 2.01 -6.11
C GLU A 99 6.09 1.17 -5.68
N PHE A 100 6.16 -0.13 -6.01
CA PHE A 100 7.41 -0.88 -5.86
C PHE A 100 8.37 -0.52 -6.99
N ASP A 101 9.65 -0.33 -6.62
CA ASP A 101 10.73 -0.16 -7.59
C ASP A 101 11.58 -1.43 -7.62
N TRP A 102 11.37 -2.25 -8.66
CA TRP A 102 12.16 -3.45 -8.90
C TRP A 102 13.13 -3.28 -10.06
N LYS A 103 13.47 -2.07 -10.48
CA LYS A 103 14.39 -1.86 -11.62
C LYS A 103 15.82 -2.30 -11.35
N SER A 104 16.25 -2.27 -10.09
CA SER A 104 17.61 -2.69 -9.72
C SER A 104 17.78 -4.21 -9.87
N PRO A 105 18.75 -4.70 -10.66
CA PRO A 105 18.99 -6.14 -10.84
C PRO A 105 19.51 -6.83 -9.57
N GLU A 106 19.94 -6.07 -8.56
CA GLU A 106 20.38 -6.61 -7.27
C GLU A 106 19.24 -7.23 -6.47
N VAL A 107 17.99 -6.78 -6.70
CA VAL A 107 16.82 -7.39 -6.08
C VAL A 107 16.48 -8.67 -6.85
N GLY A 108 16.76 -9.84 -6.27
CA GLY A 108 16.41 -11.10 -6.91
C GLY A 108 14.90 -11.26 -7.11
N TYR A 109 14.50 -12.16 -8.01
CA TYR A 109 13.09 -12.50 -8.25
C TYR A 109 12.32 -12.82 -6.95
N VAL A 110 12.88 -13.73 -6.15
CA VAL A 110 12.28 -14.18 -4.88
C VAL A 110 12.24 -13.03 -3.87
N ASP A 111 13.21 -12.12 -3.90
CA ASP A 111 13.26 -10.98 -3.00
C ASP A 111 12.20 -9.94 -3.38
N ALA A 112 12.01 -9.66 -4.68
CA ALA A 112 10.92 -8.81 -5.16
C ALA A 112 9.55 -9.37 -4.73
N LEU A 113 9.35 -10.69 -4.87
CA LEU A 113 8.13 -11.35 -4.43
C LEU A 113 7.95 -11.24 -2.91
N LYS A 114 8.99 -11.51 -2.11
CA LYS A 114 8.94 -11.35 -0.64
C LYS A 114 8.67 -9.91 -0.22
N MET A 115 9.25 -8.93 -0.91
CA MET A 115 9.00 -7.51 -0.66
C MET A 115 7.51 -7.18 -0.85
N MET A 116 6.90 -7.63 -1.94
CA MET A 116 5.46 -7.45 -2.18
C MET A 116 4.62 -8.10 -1.06
N LEU A 117 4.93 -9.36 -0.72
CA LEU A 117 4.17 -10.15 0.26
C LEU A 117 4.42 -9.76 1.72
N SER A 118 5.44 -8.94 1.99
CA SER A 118 5.72 -8.47 3.35
C SER A 118 4.64 -7.50 3.88
N GLY A 119 3.92 -6.82 2.98
CA GLY A 119 2.93 -5.81 3.35
C GLY A 119 1.52 -6.34 3.60
N PHE A 120 1.20 -7.57 3.16
CA PHE A 120 -0.13 -8.15 3.36
C PHE A 120 -0.11 -9.68 3.30
N ARG A 121 -1.13 -10.32 3.87
CA ARG A 121 -1.31 -11.77 3.76
C ARG A 121 -2.20 -12.10 2.57
N ILE A 122 -1.75 -12.98 1.69
CA ILE A 122 -2.57 -13.42 0.56
C ILE A 122 -3.80 -14.18 1.09
N PRO A 123 -5.02 -13.81 0.67
CA PRO A 123 -6.21 -14.59 0.93
C PRO A 123 -6.10 -16.00 0.30
N GLY A 124 -6.64 -17.03 0.96
CA GLY A 124 -6.48 -18.42 0.53
C GLY A 124 -7.28 -18.80 -0.73
N GLU A 125 -8.11 -17.89 -1.26
CA GLU A 125 -8.89 -18.09 -2.47
C GLU A 125 -7.98 -18.09 -3.71
N GLY A 126 -7.91 -19.21 -4.43
CA GLY A 126 -7.00 -19.38 -5.58
C GLY A 126 -7.12 -18.30 -6.66
N GLN A 127 -8.34 -17.78 -6.90
CA GLN A 127 -8.57 -16.68 -7.85
C GLN A 127 -7.89 -15.36 -7.42
N ILE A 128 -7.78 -15.13 -6.10
CA ILE A 128 -7.12 -13.94 -5.56
C ILE A 128 -5.61 -14.08 -5.71
N VAL A 129 -5.07 -15.26 -5.37
CA VAL A 129 -3.65 -15.59 -5.57
C VAL A 129 -3.26 -15.35 -7.03
N ASP A 130 -4.04 -15.90 -7.95
CA ASP A 130 -3.81 -15.81 -9.39
C ASP A 130 -3.67 -14.35 -9.86
N ARG A 131 -4.64 -13.50 -9.50
CA ARG A 131 -4.65 -12.07 -9.85
C ARG A 131 -3.45 -11.31 -9.27
N ILE A 132 -3.08 -11.61 -8.03
CA ILE A 132 -1.93 -10.96 -7.37
C ILE A 132 -0.64 -11.34 -8.10
N MET A 133 -0.45 -12.61 -8.42
CA MET A 133 0.73 -13.10 -9.13
C MET A 133 0.82 -12.55 -10.55
N GLN A 134 -0.31 -12.45 -11.26
CA GLN A 134 -0.34 -11.86 -12.60
C GLN A 134 0.12 -10.41 -12.57
N LYS A 135 -0.40 -9.62 -11.62
CA LYS A 135 -0.02 -8.20 -11.49
C LYS A 135 1.45 -8.02 -11.12
N PHE A 136 1.97 -8.89 -10.25
CA PHE A 136 3.39 -8.93 -9.93
C PHE A 136 4.23 -9.21 -11.18
N GLY A 137 3.84 -10.21 -11.97
CA GLY A 137 4.51 -10.56 -13.22
C GLY A 137 4.54 -9.42 -14.24
N GLU A 138 3.41 -8.74 -14.46
CA GLU A 138 3.31 -7.56 -15.32
C GLU A 138 4.26 -6.45 -14.89
N LYS A 139 4.27 -6.12 -13.59
CA LYS A 139 5.11 -5.05 -13.05
C LYS A 139 6.60 -5.38 -13.13
N LEU A 140 7.01 -6.59 -12.73
CA LEU A 140 8.41 -6.98 -12.78
C LEU A 140 8.93 -7.04 -14.22
N SER A 141 8.11 -7.51 -15.16
CA SER A 141 8.44 -7.51 -16.59
C SER A 141 8.60 -6.10 -17.16
N LYS A 142 7.74 -5.17 -16.72
CA LYS A 142 7.82 -3.74 -17.09
C LYS A 142 9.07 -3.07 -16.51
N ASP A 143 9.45 -3.39 -15.28
CA ASP A 143 10.64 -2.84 -14.63
C ASP A 143 11.94 -3.44 -15.19
N ARG A 144 11.90 -4.71 -15.63
CA ARG A 144 13.06 -5.43 -16.17
C ARG A 144 12.73 -6.22 -17.46
N PRO A 145 12.47 -5.52 -18.58
CA PRO A 145 12.06 -6.17 -19.83
C PRO A 145 13.14 -7.07 -20.45
N VAL A 146 14.42 -6.84 -20.14
CA VAL A 146 15.54 -7.65 -20.65
C VAL A 146 15.65 -9.00 -19.92
N GLU A 147 15.46 -9.00 -18.60
CA GLU A 147 15.55 -10.20 -17.75
C GLU A 147 14.23 -10.98 -17.74
N PHE A 148 13.11 -10.25 -17.74
CA PHE A 148 11.76 -10.76 -17.55
C PHE A 148 10.83 -10.29 -18.67
N GLY A 149 11.22 -10.46 -19.93
CA GLY A 149 10.46 -9.97 -21.09
C GLY A 149 9.09 -10.61 -21.32
N ASN A 150 8.73 -11.67 -20.58
CA ASN A 150 7.43 -12.34 -20.69
C ASN A 150 6.74 -12.41 -19.32
N ALA A 151 5.70 -11.60 -19.13
CA ALA A 151 4.90 -11.55 -17.90
C ALA A 151 4.26 -12.91 -17.54
N GLU A 152 3.88 -13.73 -18.53
CA GLU A 152 3.33 -15.06 -18.29
C GLU A 152 4.40 -16.00 -17.68
N GLY A 153 5.63 -15.94 -18.18
CA GLY A 153 6.74 -16.72 -17.66
C GLY A 153 7.07 -16.36 -16.20
N VAL A 154 7.02 -15.06 -15.89
CA VAL A 154 7.23 -14.53 -14.52
C VAL A 154 6.09 -14.98 -13.60
N TYR A 155 4.85 -14.92 -14.08
CA TYR A 155 3.68 -15.42 -13.36
C TYR A 155 3.81 -16.92 -13.02
N PHE A 156 4.20 -17.77 -13.98
CA PHE A 156 4.40 -19.20 -13.72
C PHE A 156 5.49 -19.45 -12.68
N LEU A 157 6.58 -18.67 -12.74
CA LEU A 157 7.64 -18.74 -11.72
C LEU A 157 7.12 -18.32 -10.34
N ALA A 158 6.21 -17.35 -10.26
CA ALA A 158 5.60 -16.90 -9.00
C ALA A 158 4.74 -17.98 -8.38
N TYR A 159 3.89 -18.59 -9.21
CA TYR A 159 3.03 -19.68 -8.80
C TYR A 159 3.84 -20.90 -8.33
N ALA A 160 4.87 -21.29 -9.08
CA ALA A 160 5.77 -22.38 -8.70
C ALA A 160 6.50 -22.07 -7.37
N THR A 161 7.00 -20.84 -7.20
CA THR A 161 7.70 -20.42 -5.98
C THR A 161 6.78 -20.44 -4.76
N MET A 162 5.52 -20.04 -4.92
CA MET A 162 4.52 -20.08 -3.86
C MET A 162 4.13 -21.51 -3.45
N MET A 163 4.00 -22.43 -4.41
CA MET A 163 3.66 -23.83 -4.10
C MET A 163 4.78 -24.62 -3.43
N LEU A 164 6.02 -24.14 -3.56
CA LEU A 164 7.19 -24.72 -2.91
C LEU A 164 7.42 -24.22 -1.48
N GLN A 165 6.69 -23.20 -1.03
CA GLN A 165 6.82 -22.59 0.31
C GLN A 165 5.84 -23.15 1.34
#